data_AF-A0A1M6J0F7-F1
#
_entry.id   AF-A0A1M6J0F7-F1
#
_cell.length_a   1.000
_cell.length_b   1.000
_cell.length_c   1.000
_cell.angle_alpha   90.00
_cell.angle_beta   90.00
_cell.angle_gamma   90.00
#
_symmetry.space_group_name_H-M   'P 1'
#
loop_
_entity.id
_entity.type
_entity.pdbx_description
1 polymer ?
#
loop_
_entity_poly.entity_id
_entity_poly.type
_entity_poly.pdbx_seq_one_letter_code
_entity_poly.pdbx_strand_id
1 'polypeptide(L)' 'MLKITSTELKQNLGKYLTIVNKEEIIITRNGIPVAKLTIPTENEMNLVSQLIGVIPDDGYTIEDSRKERLLEDESNN' A
#
# COMPACT_ATOMS: atom_id res chain seq x y z
N MET A 1 -2.64 15.84 10.80
CA MET A 1 -2.02 14.59 10.33
C MET A 1 -1.07 14.12 11.40
N LEU A 2 -1.45 13.05 12.09
CA LEU A 2 -0.69 12.48 13.20
C LEU A 2 0.27 11.39 12.67
N LYS A 3 1.49 11.32 13.20
CA LYS A 3 2.48 10.29 12.82
C LYS A 3 2.85 9.45 14.04
N ILE A 4 2.71 8.13 13.94
CA ILE A 4 2.98 7.19 15.03
C ILE A 4 3.84 6.02 14.55
N THR A 5 4.40 5.27 15.48
CA THR A 5 5.12 4.03 15.18
C THR A 5 4.18 2.83 15.16
N SER A 6 4.56 1.76 14.48
CA SER A 6 3.83 0.49 14.51
C SER A 6 3.71 -0.09 15.91
N THR A 7 4.74 0.07 16.75
CA THR A 7 4.72 -0.36 18.16
C THR A 7 3.69 0.40 18.98
N GLU A 8 3.66 1.73 18.83
CA GLU A 8 2.70 2.61 19.51
C GLU A 8 1.25 2.26 19.11
N LEU A 9 1.00 2.05 17.81
CA LEU A 9 -0.31 1.61 17.33
C LEU A 9 -0.73 0.28 17.95
N LYS A 10 0.18 -0.70 18.01
CA LYS A 10 -0.12 -2.03 18.58
C LYS A 10 -0.49 -1.95 20.06
N GLN A 11 0.20 -1.10 20.83
CA GLN A 11 -0.04 -0.94 22.26
C GLN A 11 -1.31 -0.13 22.55
N ASN A 12 -1.64 0.83 21.69
CA ASN A 12 -2.71 1.82 21.94
C ASN A 12 -3.80 1.82 20.85
N LEU A 13 -4.13 0.66 20.26
CA LEU A 13 -5.03 0.56 19.10
C LEU A 13 -6.38 1.27 19.33
N GLY A 14 -7.04 1.03 20.47
CA GLY A 14 -8.35 1.61 20.76
C GLY A 14 -8.36 3.15 20.82
N LYS A 15 -7.28 3.75 21.33
CA LYS A 15 -7.08 5.21 21.31
C LYS A 15 -7.02 5.72 19.88
N TYR A 16 -6.27 5.06 19.00
CA TYR A 16 -6.13 5.50 17.61
C TYR A 16 -7.37 5.27 16.76
N LEU A 17 -8.14 4.20 17.00
CA LEU A 17 -9.47 4.01 16.41
C LEU A 17 -10.47 5.11 16.80
N THR A 18 -10.25 5.77 17.94
CA THR A 18 -11.07 6.92 18.34
C THR A 18 -10.60 8.22 17.66
N ILE A 19 -9.28 8.42 17.54
CA ILE A 19 -8.67 9.61 16.93
C ILE A 19 -8.89 9.66 15.42
N VAL A 20 -8.94 8.52 14.73
CA VAL A 20 -9.06 8.45 13.26
C VAL A 20 -10.32 9.15 12.72
N ASN A 21 -11.37 9.29 13.53
CA ASN A 21 -12.58 10.04 13.17
C ASN A 21 -12.36 11.56 13.04
N LYS A 22 -11.25 12.09 13.56
CA LYS A 22 -10.94 13.52 13.58
C LYS A 22 -9.83 13.88 12.60
N GLU A 23 -8.83 13.02 12.46
CA GLU A 23 -7.71 13.23 11.54
C GLU A 23 -7.08 11.92 11.07
N GLU A 24 -6.43 11.97 9.91
CA GLU A 24 -5.66 10.85 9.38
C GLU A 24 -4.38 10.59 10.19
N ILE A 25 -4.01 9.31 10.27
CA ILE A 25 -2.86 8.84 11.04
C ILE A 25 -1.90 8.08 10.12
N ILE A 26 -0.64 8.51 10.06
CA ILE A 26 0.45 7.81 9.36
C ILE A 26 1.18 6.90 10.33
N ILE A 27 1.34 5.64 9.94
CA ILE A 27 2.01 4.60 10.69
C ILE A 27 3.41 4.40 10.11
N THR A 28 4.41 4.35 10.98
CA THR A 28 5.82 4.21 10.58
C THR A 28 6.50 3.01 11.20
N ARG A 29 7.50 2.50 10.49
CA ARG A 29 8.44 1.48 10.96
C ARG A 29 9.85 2.01 10.74
N ASN A 30 10.64 2.12 11.80
CA ASN A 30 11.99 2.69 11.76
C ASN A 30 12.02 4.11 11.12
N GLY A 31 11.02 4.94 11.42
CA GLY A 31 10.90 6.31 10.88
C GLY A 31 10.29 6.40 9.47
N ILE A 32 10.25 5.29 8.73
CA ILE A 32 9.70 5.19 7.37
C ILE A 32 8.18 5.01 7.43
N PRO A 33 7.37 5.84 6.74
CA PRO A 33 5.93 5.62 6.58
C PRO A 33 5.65 4.30 5.87
N VAL A 34 4.77 3.48 6.43
CA VAL A 34 4.41 2.16 5.88
C VAL A 34 2.90 1.95 5.71
N ALA A 35 2.07 2.72 6.41
CA ALA A 35 0.62 2.63 6.29
C ALA A 35 -0.08 3.94 6.71
N LYS A 36 -1.34 4.08 6.32
CA LYS A 36 -2.25 5.14 6.73
C LYS A 36 -3.49 4.51 7.37
N LEU A 37 -3.90 5.02 8.53
CA LEU A 37 -5.16 4.70 9.17
C LEU A 37 -6.10 5.89 8.97
N THR A 38 -7.24 5.63 8.32
CA THR A 38 -8.27 6.61 7.99
C THR A 38 -9.65 5.98 8.15
N ILE A 39 -10.69 6.80 8.19
CA ILE A 39 -12.07 6.30 8.17
C ILE A 39 -12.34 5.65 6.81
N PRO A 40 -12.93 4.45 6.78
CA PRO A 40 -13.32 3.81 5.53
C PRO A 40 -14.42 4.65 4.88
N THR A 41 -14.06 5.44 3.87
CA THR A 41 -15.01 6.20 3.05
C THR A 41 -15.23 5.45 1.75
N GLU A 42 -16.47 5.43 1.25
CA GLU A 42 -16.84 4.74 0.00
C GLU A 42 -15.96 5.15 -1.20
N ASN A 43 -15.40 6.37 -1.17
CA ASN A 43 -14.51 6.90 -2.21
C ASN A 43 -13.14 6.20 -2.29
N GLU A 44 -12.50 5.82 -1.18
CA GLU A 44 -11.17 5.18 -1.25
C GLU A 44 -11.28 3.75 -1.79
N MET A 45 -12.36 3.03 -1.45
CA MET A 45 -12.67 1.72 -2.02
C MET A 45 -12.92 1.81 -3.53
N ASN A 46 -13.60 2.87 -4.00
CA ASN A 46 -13.82 3.13 -5.42
C ASN A 46 -12.50 3.42 -6.16
N LEU A 47 -11.61 4.25 -5.60
CA LEU A 47 -10.31 4.55 -6.20
C LEU A 47 -9.42 3.29 -6.32
N VAL A 48 -9.34 2.46 -5.28
CA VAL A 48 -8.60 1.18 -5.34
C VAL A 48 -9.22 0.26 -6.38
N SER A 49 -10.55 0.21 -6.48
CA SER A 49 -11.25 -0.57 -7.51
C SER A 49 -10.95 -0.06 -8.92
N GLN A 50 -10.78 1.24 -9.11
CA GLN A 50 -10.37 1.82 -10.40
C GLN A 50 -8.93 1.49 -10.76
N LEU A 51 -8.03 1.35 -9.77
CA LEU A 51 -6.62 1.02 -10.01
C LEU A 51 -6.40 -0.47 -10.32
N ILE A 52 -7.27 -1.36 -9.83
CA ILE A 52 -7.27 -2.78 -10.19
C ILE A 52 -7.91 -2.93 -11.58
N GLY A 53 -7.09 -2.89 -12.63
CA GLY A 53 -7.54 -3.01 -14.03
C GLY A 53 -6.97 -1.97 -15.01
N VAL A 54 -6.10 -1.06 -14.56
CA VAL A 54 -5.42 -0.06 -15.41
C VAL A 54 -4.15 -0.60 -16.07
N ILE A 55 -3.89 -1.91 -15.99
CA ILE A 55 -2.96 -2.52 -16.95
C ILE A 55 -3.80 -2.75 -18.20
N PRO A 56 -3.65 -1.93 -19.27
CA PRO A 56 -4.31 -2.24 -20.53
C PRO A 56 -3.92 -3.66 -20.93
N ASP A 57 -4.89 -4.44 -21.40
CA ASP A 57 -4.60 -5.72 -22.04
C ASP A 57 -3.80 -5.43 -23.32
N ASP A 58 -2.49 -5.38 -23.18
CA ASP A 58 -1.50 -5.17 -24.22
C ASP A 58 -1.06 -6.52 -24.84
N GLY A 59 -1.79 -7.60 -24.50
CA GLY A 59 -1.45 -8.96 -24.89
C GLY A 59 -0.28 -9.55 -24.12
N TYR A 60 0.18 -8.91 -23.04
CA TYR A 60 1.28 -9.40 -22.21
C TYR A 60 0.90 -10.69 -21.48
N THR A 61 1.66 -11.75 -21.76
CA THR A 61 1.38 -13.10 -21.27
C THR A 61 2.33 -13.51 -20.15
N ILE A 62 1.98 -14.61 -19.46
CA ILE A 62 2.86 -15.25 -18.46
C ILE A 62 4.20 -15.68 -19.09
N GLU A 63 4.22 -15.98 -20.39
CA GLU A 63 5.45 -16.33 -21.10
C GLU A 63 6.39 -15.12 -21.23
N ASP A 64 5.85 -13.93 -21.49
CA ASP A 64 6.61 -12.68 -21.56
C ASP A 64 7.26 -12.37 -20.20
N SER A 65 6.53 -12.55 -19.09
CA SER A 65 7.07 -12.43 -17.73
C SER A 65 8.14 -13.46 -17.37
N ARG A 66 8.18 -14.60 -18.07
CA ARG A 66 9.28 -15.58 -17.90
C ARG A 66 10.50 -15.15 -18.69
N LYS A 67 10.32 -14.67 -19.92
CA LYS A 67 11.40 -14.18 -20.78
C LYS A 67 12.10 -12.97 -20.16
N GLU A 68 11.38 -11.99 -19.62
CA GLU A 68 11.98 -10.82 -18.98
C GLU A 68 12.87 -11.20 -17.78
N ARG A 69 12.41 -12.10 -16.91
CA ARG A 69 13.23 -12.62 -15.79
C ARG A 69 14.51 -13.30 -16.25
N LEU A 70 14.43 -14.10 -17.32
CA LEU A 70 15.59 -14.78 -17.89
C LEU A 70 16.58 -13.80 -18.51
N LEU A 71 16.10 -12.73 -19.17
CA LEU A 71 16.94 -11.68 -19.76
C LEU A 71 17.65 -10.85 -18.69
N GLU A 72 16.99 -10.54 -17.56
CA GLU A 72 17.64 -9.85 -16.44
C GLU A 72 18.82 -10.66 -15.87
N ASP A 73 18.66 -11.98 -15.77
CA ASP A 73 19.71 -12.89 -15.28
C ASP A 73 20.91 -12.98 -16.25
N GLU A 74 20.68 -12.93 -17.56
CA GLU A 74 21.75 -12.96 -18.58
C GLU A 74 22.49 -11.61 -18.72
N SER A 75 21.81 -10.48 -18.45
CA SER A 75 22.41 -9.14 -18.54
C SER A 75 23.35 -8.77 -17.38
N ASN A 76 23.33 -9.56 -16.30
CA ASN A 76 24.14 -9.36 -15.10
C ASN A 76 25.38 -10.29 -15.03
N ASN A 77 25.75 -10.92 -16.14
CA ASN A 77 26.94 -11.76 -16.28
C ASN A 77 27.79 -11.34 -17.49
#